data_AF-K2DJC5-F1
#
_entry.id   AF-K2DJC5-F1
#
_cell.length_a   1.000
_cell.length_b   1.000
_cell.length_c   1.000
_cell.angle_alpha   90.00
_cell.angle_beta   90.00
_cell.angle_gamma   90.00
#
_symmetry.space_group_name_H-M   'P 1'
#
loop_
_entity.id
_entity.type
_entity.pdbx_description
1 polymer ?
#
loop_
_entity_poly.entity_id
_entity_poly.type
_entity_poly.pdbx_seq_one_letter_code
_entity_poly.pdbx_strand_id
1 'polypeptide(L)' 'ASLGLDPLAASTIALKSMNHFRAAFGPISRQIIEVDSGALCTRNFRARPYRQVRRPIYPLDTFAAHYSLSASNPVEPV' A
#
# COMPACT_ATOMS: atom_id res chain seq x y z
N ALA A 1 11.49 6.99 27.92
CA ALA A 1 11.87 5.69 28.48
C ALA A 1 11.27 4.60 27.61
N SER A 2 12.03 3.55 27.27
CA SER A 2 11.46 2.32 26.69
C SER A 2 10.72 1.54 27.77
N LEU A 3 9.72 0.71 27.38
CA LEU A 3 8.85 -0.01 28.31
C LEU A 3 9.52 -1.22 29.01
N GLY A 4 10.83 -1.40 28.86
CA GLY A 4 11.57 -2.52 29.44
C GLY A 4 11.31 -3.89 28.80
N LEU A 5 10.66 -3.93 27.63
CA LEU A 5 10.40 -5.17 26.89
C LEU A 5 11.60 -5.52 26.01
N ASP A 6 12.11 -6.75 26.16
CA ASP A 6 13.11 -7.34 25.26
C ASP A 6 12.41 -8.04 24.09
N PRO A 7 12.57 -7.57 22.84
CA PRO A 7 12.04 -8.22 21.65
C PRO A 7 12.52 -9.66 21.47
N LEU A 8 13.73 -10.01 21.93
CA LEU A 8 14.29 -11.35 21.78
C LEU A 8 13.65 -12.37 22.74
N ALA A 9 13.04 -11.89 23.82
CA ALA A 9 12.31 -12.73 24.77
C ALA A 9 10.86 -13.01 24.34
N ALA A 10 10.34 -12.32 23.32
CA ALA A 10 8.95 -12.45 22.89
C ALA A 10 8.80 -13.50 21.78
N SER A 11 7.88 -14.46 21.95
CA SER A 11 7.54 -15.42 20.89
C SER A 11 6.82 -14.78 19.70
N THR A 12 6.14 -13.65 19.92
CA THR A 12 5.42 -12.91 18.88
C THR A 12 5.34 -11.43 19.26
N ILE A 13 5.50 -10.55 18.26
CA ILE A 13 5.44 -9.10 18.43
C ILE A 13 4.45 -8.53 17.42
N ALA A 14 3.44 -7.81 17.90
CA ALA A 14 2.54 -7.04 17.06
C ALA A 14 3.10 -5.62 16.85
N LEU A 15 3.33 -5.25 15.60
CA LEU A 15 3.91 -3.96 15.24
C LEU A 15 2.88 -3.12 14.47
N LYS A 16 2.50 -1.97 15.02
CA LYS A 16 1.66 -0.98 14.32
C LYS A 16 2.53 -0.10 13.42
N SER A 17 3.14 -0.70 12.41
CA SER A 17 4.03 -0.01 11.46
C SER A 17 3.99 -0.70 10.11
N MET A 18 4.10 0.08 9.03
CA MET A 18 4.07 -0.45 7.65
C MET A 18 5.46 -0.49 6.99
N ASN A 19 6.36 0.43 7.34
CA ASN A 19 7.56 0.66 6.54
C ASN A 19 8.84 0.31 7.31
N HIS A 20 9.20 1.15 8.30
CA HIS A 20 10.55 1.11 8.87
C HIS A 20 10.82 -0.03 9.86
N PHE A 21 9.79 -0.77 10.28
CA PHE A 21 9.99 -1.82 11.30
C PHE A 21 10.92 -2.94 10.83
N ARG A 22 11.00 -3.20 9.52
CA ARG A 22 11.82 -4.30 8.99
C ARG A 22 13.30 -4.10 9.23
N ALA A 23 13.79 -2.87 9.27
CA ALA A 23 15.21 -2.61 9.54
C ALA A 23 15.63 -3.07 10.94
N ALA A 24 14.74 -2.90 11.93
CA ALA A 24 15.02 -3.27 13.33
C ALA A 24 14.63 -4.73 13.63
N PHE A 25 13.45 -5.16 13.16
CA PHE A 25 12.87 -6.46 13.54
C PHE A 25 13.14 -7.58 12.54
N GLY A 26 13.44 -7.25 11.28
CA GLY A 26 13.76 -8.23 10.25
C GLY A 26 14.92 -9.18 10.64
N PRO A 27 16.06 -8.66 11.12
CA PRO A 27 17.19 -9.50 11.52
C PRO A 27 16.91 -10.46 12.69
N ILE A 28 15.93 -10.15 13.55
CA ILE A 28 15.62 -10.94 14.76
C ILE A 28 14.35 -11.79 14.60
N SER A 29 13.57 -11.58 13.53
CA SER A 29 12.33 -12.31 13.27
C SER A 29 12.59 -13.56 12.43
N ARG A 30 11.95 -14.68 12.79
CA ARG A 30 11.90 -15.87 11.91
C ARG A 30 11.06 -15.62 10.67
N GLN A 31 9.96 -14.89 10.82
CA GLN A 31 9.01 -14.56 9.76
C GLN A 31 8.31 -13.25 10.10
N ILE A 32 7.95 -12.49 9.07
CA ILE A 32 7.10 -11.31 9.16
C ILE A 32 5.78 -11.62 8.45
N ILE A 33 4.67 -11.35 9.13
CA ILE A 33 3.32 -11.55 8.61
C ILE A 33 2.60 -10.21 8.61
N GLU A 34 2.22 -9.76 7.43
CA GLU A 34 1.56 -8.50 7.15
C GLU A 34 0.07 -8.69 7.40
N VAL A 35 -0.45 -8.05 8.44
CA VAL A 35 -1.86 -8.16 8.80
C VAL A 35 -2.61 -6.91 8.34
N ASP A 36 -3.55 -7.08 7.42
CA ASP A 36 -4.53 -6.04 7.12
C ASP A 36 -5.69 -6.12 8.11
N SER A 37 -5.81 -5.10 8.97
CA SER A 37 -6.91 -4.98 9.93
C SER A 37 -8.16 -4.33 9.33
N GLY A 38 -8.14 -3.97 8.04
CA GLY A 38 -9.22 -3.23 7.38
C GLY A 38 -9.32 -1.77 7.82
N ALA A 39 -8.34 -1.25 8.57
CA ALA A 39 -8.32 0.12 9.09
C ALA A 39 -7.90 1.14 8.01
N LEU A 40 -7.45 2.33 8.44
CA LEU A 40 -7.13 3.45 7.55
C LEU A 40 -6.07 3.12 6.49
N CYS A 41 -5.12 2.26 6.84
CA CYS A 41 -4.00 1.91 5.97
C CYS A 41 -4.18 0.57 5.24
N THR A 42 -5.43 0.11 5.06
CA THR A 42 -5.72 -1.08 4.24
C THR A 42 -5.21 -0.88 2.80
N ARG A 43 -4.70 -1.95 2.20
CA ARG A 43 -4.31 -1.94 0.78
C ARG A 43 -5.50 -2.22 -0.14
N ASN A 44 -6.65 -2.60 0.42
CA ASN A 44 -7.89 -2.78 -0.32
C ASN A 44 -8.60 -1.44 -0.54
N PHE A 45 -8.11 -0.67 -1.50
CA PHE A 45 -8.70 0.64 -1.84
C PHE A 45 -10.19 0.52 -2.23
N ARG A 46 -10.63 -0.60 -2.81
CA ARG A 46 -12.04 -0.79 -3.20
C ARG A 46 -12.99 -0.97 -2.01
N ALA A 47 -12.47 -1.29 -0.82
CA ALA A 47 -13.27 -1.38 0.40
C ALA A 47 -13.72 -0.02 0.94
N ARG A 48 -13.23 1.09 0.39
CA ARG A 48 -13.55 2.45 0.84
C ARG A 48 -14.39 3.20 -0.20
N PRO A 49 -15.48 3.88 0.20
CA PRO A 49 -16.35 4.60 -0.73
C PRO A 49 -15.80 5.99 -1.07
N TYR A 50 -14.75 6.07 -1.87
CA TYR A 50 -14.18 7.34 -2.32
C TYR A 50 -15.17 8.11 -3.22
N ARG A 51 -15.64 9.28 -2.78
CA ARG A 51 -16.62 10.11 -3.51
C ARG A 51 -16.04 11.39 -4.13
N GLN A 52 -14.96 11.92 -3.56
CA GLN A 52 -14.42 13.25 -3.92
C GLN A 52 -13.02 13.18 -4.54
N VAL A 53 -12.64 12.01 -5.06
CA VAL A 53 -11.35 11.83 -5.77
C VAL A 53 -11.54 12.19 -7.25
N ARG A 54 -10.50 12.78 -7.87
CA ARG A 54 -10.48 12.98 -9.32
C ARG A 54 -10.43 11.61 -10.00
N ARG A 55 -11.30 11.37 -10.97
CA ARG A 55 -11.38 10.12 -11.75
C ARG A 55 -11.06 10.41 -13.23
N PRO A 56 -10.51 9.45 -13.99
CA PRO A 56 -10.16 8.09 -13.56
C PRO A 56 -8.91 8.06 -12.65
N ILE A 57 -8.93 7.21 -11.61
CA ILE A 57 -7.78 6.96 -10.72
C ILE A 57 -7.53 5.46 -10.56
N TYR A 58 -6.32 5.01 -10.90
CA TYR A 58 -5.89 3.63 -10.66
C TYR A 58 -5.63 3.39 -9.16
N PRO A 59 -6.00 2.23 -8.58
CA PRO A 59 -6.62 1.04 -9.21
C PRO A 59 -8.16 1.02 -9.15
N LEU A 60 -8.80 2.12 -8.76
CA LEU A 60 -10.26 2.22 -8.65
C LEU A 60 -10.95 2.26 -10.02
N ASP A 61 -10.28 2.83 -11.02
CA ASP A 61 -10.75 3.00 -12.40
C ASP A 61 -9.81 2.38 -13.41
N THR A 62 -10.37 1.95 -14.53
CA THR A 62 -9.61 1.54 -15.73
C THR A 62 -9.41 2.75 -16.64
N PHE A 63 -8.18 2.98 -17.12
CA PHE A 63 -7.85 4.10 -18.02
C PHE A 63 -8.28 3.89 -19.49
N ALA A 64 -8.98 2.79 -19.81
CA ALA A 64 -9.23 2.35 -21.18
C ALA A 64 -10.01 3.35 -22.05
N ALA A 65 -10.80 4.26 -21.46
CA ALA A 65 -11.66 5.16 -22.22
C ALA A 65 -10.95 6.40 -22.83
N HIS A 66 -9.75 6.78 -22.37
CA HIS A 66 -9.11 8.03 -22.79
C HIS A 66 -8.17 7.91 -24.00
N TYR A 67 -7.82 6.71 -24.45
CA TYR A 67 -6.87 6.51 -25.56
C TYR A 67 -7.52 6.31 -26.93
N SER A 68 -8.83 6.06 -27.01
CA SER A 68 -9.50 5.72 -28.27
C SER A 68 -9.87 6.91 -29.16
N LEU A 69 -9.65 8.15 -28.73
CA LEU A 69 -10.01 9.37 -29.49
C LEU A 69 -8.79 10.11 -30.08
N SER A 70 -7.57 9.59 -29.92
CA SER A 70 -6.34 10.21 -30.47
C SER A 70 -5.71 9.42 -31.62
N ALA A 71 -6.26 8.25 -31.99
CA ALA A 71 -5.69 7.41 -33.05
C ALA A 71 -5.91 7.96 -34.49
N SER A 72 -6.47 9.17 -34.64
CA SER A 72 -6.76 9.76 -35.95
C SER A 72 -5.79 10.86 -36.41
N ASN A 73 -4.75 11.22 -35.64
CA ASN A 73 -3.74 12.16 -36.13
C ASN A 73 -2.38 11.45 -36.30
N PRO A 74 -1.87 11.30 -37.53
CA PRO A 74 -0.49 10.87 -37.73
C PRO A 74 0.44 11.94 -37.14
N VAL A 75 1.28 11.52 -36.18
CA VAL A 75 2.37 12.36 -35.66
C VAL A 75 3.51 12.27 -36.66
N GLU A 76 3.72 13.33 -37.43
CA GLU A 76 4.94 13.51 -38.24
C GLU A 76 6.16 13.56 -37.30
N PRO A 77 7.28 12.88 -37.64
CA PRO A 77 8.48 12.88 -36.81
C PRO A 77 9.18 14.25 -36.84
N VAL A 78 9.55 14.74 -35.66
CA VAL A 78 10.53 15.83 -35.48
C VAL A 78 11.96 15.32 -35.62
#